data_AF-A0A7W8Z4F1-F1
#
_entry.id   AF-A0A7W8Z4F1-F1
#
_cell.length_a   1.000
_cell.length_b   1.000
_cell.length_c   1.000
_cell.angle_alpha   90.00
_cell.angle_beta   90.00
_cell.angle_gamma   90.00
#
_symmetry.space_group_name_H-M   'P 1'
#
loop_
_entity.id
_entity.type
_entity.pdbx_description
1 polymer ?
#
loop_
_entity_poly.entity_id
_entity_poly.type
_entity_poly.pdbx_seq_one_letter_code
_entity_poly.pdbx_strand_id
1 'polypeptide(L)'
;MRLERFPAADASWLLGVGLGLLFAAVLTGCEAIAPTLTGRFSEQLCLDRAAEENALYRSAIEEALPARRRVKVTEWNGCDSSDNGAELHVRPDPALDHEALTTRFEKAGWSRALAAEVTETCELCPRADLVKDIGLRTVGVRLGFGASATVTVFAADGCWDDEGYECPA
;
A
#
# COMPACT_ATOMS: atom_id res chain seq x y z
N MET A 1 11.41 -4.36 -68.21
CA MET A 1 10.50 -4.91 -67.17
C MET A 1 9.20 -5.23 -67.89
N ARG A 2 8.85 -6.47 -68.32
CA ARG A 2 8.65 -7.76 -67.60
C ARG A 2 7.80 -7.54 -66.34
N LEU A 3 6.59 -8.06 -66.16
CA LEU A 3 5.77 -9.05 -66.87
C LEU A 3 4.29 -8.77 -66.53
N GLU A 4 3.44 -8.55 -67.53
CA GLU A 4 1.99 -8.72 -67.40
C GLU A 4 1.67 -10.22 -67.55
N ARG A 5 0.89 -10.79 -66.61
CA ARG A 5 0.07 -12.00 -66.76
C ARG A 5 -0.65 -12.32 -65.45
N PHE A 6 -1.97 -12.13 -65.42
CA PHE A 6 -2.88 -12.95 -64.62
C PHE A 6 -3.90 -13.56 -65.59
N PRO A 7 -3.93 -14.89 -65.77
CA PRO A 7 -4.99 -15.54 -66.50
C PRO A 7 -6.12 -16.02 -65.58
N ALA A 8 -7.31 -15.96 -66.15
CA ALA A 8 -8.43 -16.88 -66.01
C ALA A 8 -9.07 -17.06 -64.62
N ALA A 9 -10.20 -16.37 -64.47
CA ALA A 9 -11.30 -16.84 -63.65
C ALA A 9 -11.92 -18.08 -64.31
N ASP A 10 -11.92 -19.21 -63.60
CA ASP A 10 -12.78 -20.34 -63.93
C ASP A 10 -13.80 -20.53 -62.82
N ALA A 11 -15.05 -20.38 -63.23
CA ALA A 11 -16.24 -20.66 -62.46
C ALA A 11 -16.43 -22.17 -62.39
N SER A 12 -16.65 -22.71 -61.19
CA SER A 12 -17.33 -23.98 -61.00
C SER A 12 -18.10 -23.91 -59.70
N TRP A 13 -19.31 -23.41 -59.84
CA TRP A 13 -20.37 -23.52 -58.86
C TRP A 13 -20.94 -24.96 -58.88
N LEU A 14 -21.51 -25.34 -57.73
CA LEU A 14 -22.54 -26.38 -57.53
C LEU A 14 -22.07 -27.85 -57.38
N LEU A 15 -22.05 -28.35 -56.13
CA LEU A 15 -23.11 -29.21 -55.58
C LEU A 15 -22.62 -29.95 -54.33
N GLY A 16 -23.32 -29.75 -53.21
CA GLY A 16 -23.06 -30.47 -51.97
C GLY A 16 -23.91 -30.00 -50.81
N VAL A 17 -25.22 -29.79 -51.02
CA VAL A 17 -26.17 -29.65 -49.92
C VAL A 17 -26.50 -31.06 -49.46
N GLY A 18 -26.09 -31.43 -48.25
CA GLY A 18 -26.43 -32.73 -47.69
C GLY A 18 -25.74 -33.10 -46.39
N LEU A 19 -26.33 -32.66 -45.28
CA LEU A 19 -26.47 -33.42 -44.02
C LEU A 19 -25.19 -33.84 -43.27
N GLY A 20 -24.87 -33.06 -42.23
CA GLY A 20 -23.87 -33.41 -41.22
C GLY A 20 -23.91 -32.46 -40.03
N LEU A 21 -25.05 -32.44 -39.31
CA LEU A 21 -25.14 -31.88 -37.96
C LEU A 21 -24.26 -32.75 -37.05
N LEU A 22 -23.04 -32.30 -36.78
CA LEU A 22 -22.13 -32.67 -35.67
C LEU A 22 -20.71 -32.40 -36.17
N PHE A 23 -20.06 -31.32 -35.73
CA PHE A 23 -18.68 -31.33 -35.24
C PHE A 23 -18.26 -29.93 -34.76
N ALA A 24 -18.03 -29.87 -33.45
CA ALA A 24 -17.06 -29.04 -32.73
C ALA A 24 -17.24 -27.50 -32.71
N ALA A 25 -17.84 -27.03 -31.62
CA ALA A 25 -17.48 -25.77 -31.01
C ALA A 25 -15.97 -25.78 -30.70
N VAL A 26 -15.18 -25.08 -31.50
CA VAL A 26 -13.77 -24.79 -31.23
C VAL A 26 -13.59 -23.28 -31.36
N LEU A 27 -13.65 -22.64 -30.19
CA LEU A 27 -12.80 -21.53 -29.77
C LEU A 27 -12.75 -20.31 -30.70
N THR A 28 -13.85 -19.58 -30.75
CA THR A 28 -13.80 -18.12 -30.90
C THR A 28 -13.20 -17.51 -29.62
N GLY A 29 -11.89 -17.67 -29.45
CA GLY A 29 -11.10 -17.09 -28.36
C GLY A 29 -10.36 -15.84 -28.83
N CYS A 30 -11.08 -14.86 -29.36
CA CYS A 30 -10.64 -13.47 -29.37
C CYS A 30 -11.52 -12.72 -28.37
N GLU A 31 -11.47 -13.16 -27.11
CA GLU A 31 -11.77 -12.23 -26.02
C GLU A 31 -10.60 -11.26 -25.97
N ALA A 32 -10.90 -10.01 -26.31
CA ALA A 32 -10.07 -8.91 -25.90
C ALA A 32 -9.82 -9.09 -24.39
N ILE A 33 -8.58 -9.42 -24.05
CA ILE A 33 -8.08 -9.36 -22.68
C ILE A 33 -8.36 -7.91 -22.26
N ALA A 34 -9.44 -7.70 -21.53
CA ALA A 34 -9.72 -6.44 -20.89
C ALA A 34 -8.54 -6.20 -19.94
N PRO A 35 -7.66 -5.22 -20.22
CA PRO A 35 -6.79 -4.77 -19.16
C PRO A 35 -7.69 -4.07 -18.14
N THR A 36 -7.34 -4.12 -16.86
CA THR A 36 -7.81 -3.16 -15.83
C THR A 36 -9.23 -3.31 -15.27
N LEU A 37 -9.55 -4.45 -14.68
CA LEU A 37 -10.47 -4.46 -13.52
C LEU A 37 -9.72 -4.86 -12.25
N THR A 38 -8.99 -5.98 -12.26
CA THR A 38 -8.23 -6.46 -11.09
C THR A 38 -7.24 -5.43 -10.54
N GLY A 39 -6.47 -4.73 -11.39
CA GLY A 39 -5.48 -3.75 -10.94
C GLY A 39 -6.05 -2.45 -10.34
N ARG A 40 -7.27 -2.04 -10.70
CA ARG A 40 -7.92 -0.86 -10.10
C ARG A 40 -8.60 -1.18 -8.77
N PHE A 41 -9.09 -2.41 -8.63
CA PHE A 41 -9.63 -2.88 -7.35
C PHE A 41 -8.52 -3.06 -6.31
N SER A 42 -7.33 -3.54 -6.71
CA SER A 42 -6.18 -3.65 -5.80
C SER A 42 -5.64 -2.27 -5.38
N GLU A 43 -5.54 -1.31 -6.31
CA GLU A 43 -5.08 0.05 -5.99
C GLU A 43 -6.03 0.77 -5.03
N GLN A 44 -7.34 0.76 -5.30
CA GLN A 44 -8.31 1.41 -4.40
C GLN A 44 -8.35 0.74 -3.04
N LEU A 45 -8.26 -0.60 -2.98
CA LEU A 45 -8.19 -1.34 -1.72
C LEU A 45 -6.97 -0.93 -0.90
N CYS A 46 -5.80 -0.80 -1.53
CA CYS A 46 -4.60 -0.31 -0.85
C CYS A 46 -4.80 1.11 -0.30
N LEU A 47 -5.35 2.03 -1.11
CA LEU A 47 -5.58 3.41 -0.69
C LEU A 47 -6.55 3.50 0.49
N ASP A 48 -7.61 2.71 0.48
CA ASP A 48 -8.59 2.66 1.57
C ASP A 48 -7.93 2.14 2.86
N ARG A 49 -7.15 1.05 2.77
CA ARG A 49 -6.37 0.52 3.90
C ARG A 49 -5.33 1.53 4.42
N ALA A 50 -4.63 2.24 3.53
CA ALA A 50 -3.67 3.28 3.91
C ALA A 50 -4.34 4.44 4.65
N ALA A 51 -5.57 4.80 4.26
CA ALA A 51 -6.35 5.83 4.94
C ALA A 51 -6.77 5.38 6.35
N GLU A 52 -7.18 4.12 6.51
CA GLU A 52 -7.48 3.52 7.82
C GLU A 52 -6.25 3.51 8.74
N GLU A 53 -5.09 3.11 8.22
CA GLU A 53 -3.82 3.14 8.95
C GLU A 53 -3.43 4.55 9.39
N ASN A 54 -3.46 5.52 8.48
CA ASN A 54 -3.12 6.90 8.80
C ASN A 54 -4.08 7.50 9.85
N ALA A 55 -5.36 7.11 9.83
CA ALA A 55 -6.32 7.47 10.86
C ALA A 55 -5.98 6.84 12.22
N LEU A 56 -5.58 5.56 12.24
CA LEU A 56 -5.08 4.89 13.44
C LEU A 56 -3.86 5.62 14.01
N TYR A 57 -2.87 5.96 13.17
CA TYR A 57 -1.66 6.66 13.61
C TYR A 57 -1.97 8.03 14.19
N ARG A 58 -2.89 8.77 13.57
CA ARG A 58 -3.33 10.08 14.07
C ARG A 58 -3.97 9.96 15.45
N SER A 59 -4.80 8.94 15.65
CA SER A 59 -5.43 8.63 16.94
C SER A 59 -4.38 8.23 17.99
N ALA A 60 -3.46 7.34 17.61
CA ALA A 60 -2.39 6.81 18.47
C ALA A 60 -1.55 7.90 19.15
N ILE A 61 -1.23 8.96 18.40
CA ILE A 61 -0.38 10.05 18.88
C ILE A 61 -1.16 11.20 19.52
N GLU A 62 -2.49 11.18 19.59
CA GLU A 62 -3.29 12.33 20.07
C GLU A 62 -3.00 12.70 21.52
N GLU A 63 -2.78 11.70 22.37
CA GLU A 63 -2.44 11.92 23.77
C GLU A 63 -1.04 12.54 23.94
N ALA A 64 -0.03 11.99 23.26
CA ALA A 64 1.36 12.45 23.35
C ALA A 64 1.58 13.82 22.67
N LEU A 65 0.98 13.97 21.49
CA LEU A 65 1.18 15.10 20.60
C LEU A 65 -0.18 15.58 20.06
N PRO A 66 -0.99 16.29 20.86
CA PRO A 66 -2.33 16.71 20.46
C PRO A 66 -2.31 17.70 19.30
N ALA A 67 -3.42 17.84 18.58
CA ALA A 67 -3.52 18.67 17.36
C ALA A 67 -2.92 20.10 17.50
N ARG A 68 -3.14 20.77 18.64
CA ARG A 68 -2.60 22.12 18.92
C ARG A 68 -1.07 22.21 18.99
N ARG A 69 -0.37 21.08 19.11
CA ARG A 69 1.10 20.96 19.11
C ARG A 69 1.64 20.45 17.78
N ARG A 70 0.81 20.35 16.75
CA ARG A 70 1.20 19.93 15.40
C ARG A 70 1.18 21.15 14.49
N VAL A 71 2.32 21.52 13.94
CA VAL A 71 2.45 22.61 12.98
C VAL A 71 2.07 22.14 11.58
N LYS A 72 2.42 20.89 11.24
CA LYS A 72 2.07 20.27 9.96
C LYS A 72 1.88 18.78 10.15
N VAL A 73 0.94 18.20 9.42
CA VAL A 73 0.75 16.76 9.29
C VAL A 73 0.72 16.44 7.79
N THR A 74 1.50 15.45 7.37
CA THR A 74 1.52 14.93 6.00
C THR A 74 1.33 13.43 6.10
N GLU A 75 0.41 12.89 5.31
CA GLU A 75 0.17 11.46 5.20
C GLU A 75 0.87 10.94 3.95
N TRP A 76 1.38 9.72 4.05
CA TRP A 76 2.02 9.01 2.97
C TRP A 76 1.42 7.61 2.87
N ASN A 77 1.36 7.10 1.64
CA ASN A 77 0.94 5.74 1.30
C ASN A 77 1.91 5.23 0.25
N GLY A 78 2.34 3.98 0.35
CA GLY A 78 3.12 3.35 -0.72
C GLY A 78 2.29 2.41 -1.58
N CYS A 79 1.07 2.80 -1.91
CA CYS A 79 0.27 2.02 -2.88
C CYS A 79 0.88 2.01 -4.29
N ASP A 80 1.92 2.82 -4.54
CA ASP A 80 2.71 2.84 -5.76
C ASP A 80 4.10 2.16 -5.61
N SER A 81 4.43 1.59 -4.44
CA SER A 81 5.73 0.94 -4.21
C SER A 81 5.70 -0.13 -3.10
N SER A 82 6.31 -1.29 -3.36
CA SER A 82 6.29 -2.49 -2.50
C SER A 82 6.88 -2.38 -1.10
N ASP A 83 7.60 -1.30 -0.78
CA ASP A 83 8.50 -1.29 0.38
C ASP A 83 8.08 -0.32 1.49
N ASN A 84 6.84 0.15 1.40
CA ASN A 84 6.54 1.51 1.80
C ASN A 84 5.10 1.52 2.32
N GLY A 85 4.95 1.34 3.62
CA GLY A 85 3.65 1.30 4.28
C GLY A 85 2.86 2.61 4.20
N ALA A 86 1.78 2.69 4.97
CA ALA A 86 1.26 3.99 5.39
C ALA A 86 2.26 4.65 6.38
N GLU A 87 2.46 5.97 6.25
CA GLU A 87 3.23 6.75 7.24
C GLU A 87 2.57 8.09 7.52
N LEU A 88 2.65 8.51 8.78
CA LEU A 88 2.23 9.85 9.23
C LEU A 88 3.45 10.67 9.61
N HIS A 89 3.72 11.75 8.86
CA HIS A 89 4.78 12.70 9.18
C HIS A 89 4.21 13.95 9.87
N VAL A 90 4.60 14.15 11.11
CA VAL A 90 4.18 15.29 11.92
C VAL A 90 5.36 16.20 12.18
N ARG A 91 5.21 17.48 11.83
CA ARG A 91 6.08 18.54 12.33
C ARG A 91 5.48 19.08 13.63
N PRO A 92 6.08 18.80 14.80
CA PRO A 92 5.59 19.32 16.07
C PRO A 92 5.90 20.81 16.21
N ASP A 93 5.34 21.41 17.25
CA ASP A 93 5.70 22.74 17.76
C ASP A 93 7.24 22.84 17.93
N PRO A 94 7.90 23.87 17.37
CA PRO A 94 9.35 24.01 17.43
C PRO A 94 9.90 24.17 18.86
N ALA A 95 9.06 24.47 19.86
CA ALA A 95 9.45 24.50 21.26
C ALA A 95 9.64 23.08 21.86
N LEU A 96 9.27 22.02 21.15
CA LEU A 96 9.43 20.64 21.60
C LEU A 96 10.71 20.04 21.02
N ASP A 97 11.74 19.94 21.86
CA ASP A 97 12.97 19.24 21.54
C ASP A 97 12.83 17.71 21.71
N HIS A 98 13.93 16.99 21.51
CA HIS A 98 13.97 15.53 21.60
C HIS A 98 13.50 15.03 22.97
N GLU A 99 14.07 15.55 24.06
CA GLU A 99 13.75 15.10 25.40
C GLU A 99 12.28 15.38 25.76
N ALA A 100 11.78 16.56 25.39
CA ALA A 100 10.38 16.93 25.59
C ALA A 100 9.41 16.03 24.81
N LEU A 101 9.75 15.67 23.57
CA LEU A 101 8.95 14.74 22.77
C LEU A 101 8.98 13.33 23.36
N THR A 102 10.17 12.78 23.65
CA THR A 102 10.30 11.45 24.26
C THR A 102 9.50 11.36 25.56
N THR A 103 9.65 12.34 26.45
CA THR A 103 8.94 12.38 27.74
C THR A 103 7.42 12.41 27.56
N ARG A 104 6.92 13.13 26.55
CA ARG A 104 5.48 13.18 26.25
C ARG A 104 4.96 11.83 25.77
N PHE A 105 5.68 11.18 24.88
CA PHE A 105 5.32 9.85 24.40
C PHE A 105 5.36 8.81 25.54
N GLU A 106 6.42 8.80 26.35
CA GLU A 106 6.51 7.92 27.52
C GLU A 106 5.35 8.12 28.51
N LYS A 107 5.00 9.39 28.80
CA LYS A 107 3.83 9.71 29.65
C LYS A 107 2.50 9.25 29.07
N ALA A 108 2.39 9.16 27.75
CA ALA A 108 1.24 8.62 27.04
C ALA A 108 1.31 7.08 26.87
N GLY A 109 2.21 6.41 27.60
CA GLY A 109 2.32 4.96 27.62
C GLY A 109 3.08 4.35 26.45
N TRP A 110 3.91 5.12 25.75
CA TRP A 110 4.83 4.58 24.74
C TRP A 110 6.11 4.07 25.40
N SER A 111 6.62 2.94 24.92
CA SER A 111 7.85 2.31 25.41
C SER A 111 9.00 2.63 24.47
N ARG A 112 10.22 2.78 24.99
CA ARG A 112 11.40 2.92 24.11
C ARG A 112 11.63 1.62 23.34
N ALA A 113 11.89 1.72 22.05
CA ALA A 113 12.08 0.57 21.18
C ALA A 113 13.29 -0.29 21.58
N LEU A 114 14.35 0.30 22.14
CA LEU A 114 15.52 -0.43 22.69
C LEU A 114 15.18 -1.35 23.88
N ALA A 115 13.98 -1.22 24.46
CA ALA A 115 13.46 -2.11 25.51
C ALA A 115 12.45 -3.14 24.96
N ALA A 116 11.98 -2.97 23.72
CA ALA A 116 11.17 -3.95 23.03
C ALA A 116 12.13 -4.87 22.27
N GLU A 117 12.29 -6.11 22.73
CA GLU A 117 12.99 -7.13 21.94
C GLU A 117 12.38 -7.19 20.53
N VAL A 118 13.19 -7.46 19.51
CA VAL A 118 12.67 -7.81 18.18
C VAL A 118 11.93 -9.13 18.34
N THR A 119 10.64 -9.05 18.69
CA THR A 119 9.73 -10.19 18.69
C THR A 119 9.30 -10.46 17.26
N GLU A 120 8.81 -11.68 16.97
CA GLU A 120 8.20 -11.99 15.65
C GLU A 120 7.11 -10.99 15.25
N THR A 121 6.54 -10.26 16.21
CA THR A 121 5.46 -9.27 16.03
C THR A 121 5.95 -7.83 15.83
N CYS A 122 7.27 -7.57 15.80
CA CYS A 122 7.79 -6.22 15.64
C CYS A 122 9.05 -6.15 14.75
N GLU A 123 8.89 -6.55 13.49
CA GLU A 123 9.96 -6.57 12.49
C GLU A 123 10.62 -5.19 12.30
N LEU A 124 9.85 -4.11 12.37
CA LEU A 124 10.35 -2.75 12.14
C LEU A 124 10.62 -1.96 13.44
N CYS A 125 10.54 -2.61 14.62
CA CYS A 125 10.93 -2.01 15.91
C CYS A 125 12.32 -1.35 15.89
N PRO A 126 13.36 -1.95 15.26
CA PRO A 126 14.69 -1.32 15.21
C PRO A 126 14.74 0.03 14.49
N ARG A 127 13.70 0.37 13.71
CA ARG A 127 13.57 1.67 13.02
C ARG A 127 12.86 2.72 13.87
N ALA A 128 12.27 2.32 15.00
CA ALA A 128 11.54 3.19 15.91
C ALA A 128 12.43 3.64 17.07
N ASP A 129 12.14 4.83 17.61
CA ASP A 129 12.66 5.27 18.91
C ASP A 129 11.71 4.83 20.03
N LEU A 130 10.40 4.82 19.74
CA LEU A 130 9.32 4.52 20.66
C LEU A 130 8.29 3.62 19.98
N VAL A 131 7.69 2.70 20.73
CA VAL A 131 6.66 1.78 20.25
C VAL A 131 5.48 1.73 21.21
N LYS A 132 4.30 1.39 20.70
CA LYS A 132 3.10 1.17 21.49
C LYS A 132 2.18 0.17 20.81
N ASP A 133 1.67 -0.78 21.59
CA ASP A 133 0.66 -1.72 21.13
C ASP A 133 -0.73 -1.06 21.18
N ILE A 134 -1.48 -1.17 20.09
CA ILE A 134 -2.82 -0.62 19.93
C ILE A 134 -3.70 -1.72 19.34
N GLY A 135 -4.46 -2.38 20.22
CA GLY A 135 -5.19 -3.58 19.83
C GLY A 135 -4.23 -4.69 19.42
N LEU A 136 -4.30 -5.12 18.16
CA LEU A 136 -3.40 -6.13 17.58
C LEU A 136 -2.18 -5.52 16.87
N ARG A 137 -2.03 -4.19 16.92
CA ARG A 137 -1.05 -3.45 16.11
C ARG A 137 0.11 -2.98 16.96
N THR A 138 1.32 -3.17 16.46
CA THR A 138 2.50 -2.49 17.01
C THR A 138 2.75 -1.23 16.22
N VAL A 139 2.61 -0.06 16.84
CA VAL A 139 2.87 1.24 16.17
C VAL A 139 4.22 1.78 16.62
N GLY A 140 5.04 2.20 15.66
CA GLY A 140 6.34 2.81 15.87
C GLY A 140 6.31 4.32 15.68
N VAL A 141 7.13 5.01 16.48
CA VAL A 141 7.45 6.43 16.33
C VAL A 141 8.95 6.59 16.18
N ARG A 142 9.35 7.30 15.13
CA ARG A 142 10.73 7.77 14.92
C ARG A 142 10.78 9.29 15.04
N LEU A 143 11.70 9.79 15.86
CA LEU A 143 11.93 11.18 16.14
C LEU A 143 13.17 11.65 15.36
N GLY A 144 12.96 12.47 14.33
CA GLY A 144 14.03 13.10 13.56
C GLY A 144 14.30 14.53 14.02
N PHE A 145 15.58 14.90 14.14
CA PHE A 145 16.00 16.26 14.48
C PHE A 145 17.03 16.75 13.47
N GLY A 146 16.64 17.75 12.68
CA GLY A 146 17.51 18.48 11.75
C GLY A 146 17.20 19.97 11.82
N ALA A 147 16.95 20.59 10.66
CA ALA A 147 16.50 21.99 10.62
C ALA A 147 15.16 22.23 11.36
N SER A 148 14.36 21.17 11.52
CA SER A 148 13.18 21.13 12.38
C SER A 148 13.00 19.73 12.96
N ALA A 149 12.33 19.62 14.10
CA ALA A 149 11.88 18.33 14.62
C ALA A 149 10.83 17.70 13.69
N THR A 150 10.83 16.38 13.59
CA THR A 150 9.86 15.57 12.84
C THR A 150 9.53 14.32 13.62
N VAL A 151 8.27 13.95 13.65
CA VAL A 151 7.77 12.69 14.22
C VAL A 151 7.19 11.89 13.06
N THR A 152 7.80 10.75 12.73
CA THR A 152 7.26 9.79 11.77
C THR A 152 6.58 8.67 12.53
N VAL A 153 5.32 8.39 12.22
CA VAL A 153 4.53 7.30 12.79
C VAL A 153 4.28 6.26 11.69
N PHE A 154 4.46 4.99 12.02
CA PHE A 154 4.37 3.89 11.06
C PHE A 154 3.97 2.59 11.78
N ALA A 155 3.46 1.61 11.04
CA ALA A 155 3.29 0.26 11.54
C ALA A 155 4.67 -0.39 11.78
N ALA A 156 4.93 -0.86 13.00
CA ALA A 156 6.19 -1.51 13.36
C ALA A 156 6.14 -3.05 13.23
N ASP A 157 4.97 -3.61 12.92
CA ASP A 157 4.66 -5.04 12.92
C ASP A 157 5.04 -5.79 11.63
N GLY A 158 5.51 -5.10 10.58
CA GLY A 158 6.03 -5.75 9.34
C GLY A 158 4.95 -6.22 8.36
N CYS A 159 3.74 -5.73 8.53
CA CYS A 159 2.53 -6.37 8.04
C CYS A 159 1.93 -5.80 6.76
N TRP A 160 2.69 -4.98 6.06
CA TRP A 160 2.25 -4.22 4.91
C TRP A 160 2.85 -4.81 3.64
N ASP A 161 2.04 -4.93 2.59
CA ASP A 161 2.45 -5.28 1.24
C ASP A 161 1.74 -4.43 0.15
N ASP A 162 1.91 -4.81 -1.12
CA ASP A 162 1.32 -4.15 -2.29
C ASP A 162 -0.22 -4.23 -2.34
N GLU A 163 -0.83 -5.21 -1.68
CA GLU A 163 -2.29 -5.33 -1.54
C GLU A 163 -2.80 -4.57 -0.29
N GLY A 164 -1.88 -4.02 0.52
CA GLY A 164 -2.12 -3.23 1.72
C GLY A 164 -1.69 -3.98 2.97
N TYR A 165 -2.33 -3.69 4.11
CA TYR A 165 -2.04 -4.43 5.34
C TYR A 165 -2.67 -5.84 5.30
N GLU A 166 -1.84 -6.87 5.46
CA GLU A 166 -2.25 -8.28 5.46
C GLU A 166 -2.09 -9.01 6.80
N CYS A 167 -1.41 -8.42 7.79
CA CYS A 167 -1.24 -9.16 9.05
C CYS A 167 -2.55 -9.41 9.79
N PRO A 168 -2.59 -10.54 10.52
CA PRO A 168 -3.79 -11.35 10.47
C PRO A 168 -4.78 -11.09 11.62
N ALA A 169 -5.91 -11.79 11.45
CA ALA A 169 -6.99 -12.04 12.41
C ALA A 169 -6.56 -12.76 13.70
#